data_AF-A0A5K1HIE4-F1
#
_entry.id   AF-A0A5K1HIE4-F1
#
_cell.length_a   1.000
_cell.length_b   1.000
_cell.length_c   1.000
_cell.angle_alpha   90.00
_cell.angle_beta   90.00
_cell.angle_gamma   90.00
#
_symmetry.space_group_name_H-M   'P 1'
#
loop_
_entity.id
_entity.type
_entity.pdbx_description
1 polymer ?
#
loop_
_entity_poly.entity_id
_entity_poly.type
_entity_poly.pdbx_seq_one_letter_code
_entity_poly.pdbx_strand_id
1 'polypeptide(L)'
;GTVTNPGIWSYEGVAGAHIVFSGLCFLAAIWHWVYWDLEIFCDERTGKPSLDLPKIFGIHLFLSGVACFGFGAFHVTGLYGPGIWVSDPYGLTGKVQPVSPSWGAEGFDPF
;
A
#
# COMPACT_ATOMS: atom_id res chain seq x y z
N GLY A 1 -24.34 -15.77 -1.68
CA GLY A 1 -25.26 -15.18 -2.66
C GLY A 1 -24.58 -15.15 -4.02
N THR A 2 -25.34 -15.12 -5.12
CA THR A 2 -24.79 -14.90 -6.46
C THR A 2 -24.59 -13.40 -6.69
N VAL A 3 -23.41 -13.00 -7.15
CA VAL A 3 -23.12 -11.61 -7.54
C VAL A 3 -23.19 -11.54 -9.06
N THR A 4 -24.06 -10.67 -9.59
CA THR A 4 -24.26 -10.53 -11.04
C THR A 4 -23.14 -9.74 -11.72
N ASN A 5 -22.47 -8.83 -11.01
CA ASN A 5 -21.29 -8.11 -11.51
C ASN A 5 -20.46 -7.56 -10.33
N PRO A 6 -19.28 -8.15 -10.01
CA PRO A 6 -18.39 -7.66 -8.95
C PRO A 6 -17.57 -6.42 -9.34
N GLY A 7 -17.72 -5.90 -10.56
CA GLY A 7 -16.91 -4.82 -11.09
C GLY A 7 -15.49 -5.26 -11.47
N ILE A 8 -14.59 -4.28 -11.60
CA ILE A 8 -13.20 -4.52 -12.04
C ILE A 8 -12.37 -5.21 -10.94
N TRP A 9 -12.63 -4.90 -9.66
CA TRP A 9 -11.86 -5.41 -8.52
C TRP A 9 -12.38 -6.77 -8.02
N SER A 10 -12.52 -7.74 -8.94
CA SER A 10 -12.75 -9.15 -8.61
C SER A 10 -11.44 -9.85 -8.22
N TYR A 11 -11.52 -11.12 -7.79
CA TYR A 11 -10.32 -11.93 -7.53
C TYR A 11 -9.42 -12.03 -8.77
N GLU A 12 -10.01 -12.25 -9.93
CA GLU A 12 -9.34 -12.31 -11.22
C GLU A 12 -8.77 -10.95 -11.62
N GLY A 13 -9.50 -9.86 -11.37
CA GLY A 13 -9.04 -8.50 -11.62
C GLY A 13 -7.79 -8.13 -10.82
N VAL A 14 -7.78 -8.46 -9.51
CA VAL A 14 -6.60 -8.28 -8.65
C VAL A 14 -5.43 -9.13 -9.13
N ALA A 15 -5.66 -10.40 -9.48
CA ALA A 15 -4.61 -11.28 -10.00
C ALA A 15 -4.01 -10.74 -11.31
N GLY A 16 -4.86 -10.32 -12.26
CA GLY A 16 -4.44 -9.73 -13.53
C GLY A 16 -3.62 -8.45 -13.33
N ALA A 17 -4.05 -7.56 -12.42
CA ALA A 17 -3.32 -6.34 -12.09
C ALA A 17 -1.90 -6.63 -11.57
N HIS A 18 -1.73 -7.65 -10.71
CA HIS A 18 -0.42 -8.04 -10.18
C HIS A 18 0.51 -8.62 -11.26
N ILE A 19 -0.02 -9.40 -12.20
CA ILE A 19 0.78 -9.92 -13.33
C ILE A 19 1.28 -8.78 -14.21
N VAL A 20 0.40 -7.84 -14.57
CA VAL A 20 0.78 -6.67 -15.38
C VAL A 20 1.81 -5.83 -14.64
N PHE A 21 1.57 -5.52 -13.36
CA PHE A 21 2.51 -4.76 -12.53
C PHE A 21 3.88 -5.43 -12.46
N SER A 22 3.93 -6.76 -12.26
CA SER A 22 5.18 -7.53 -12.26
C SER A 22 5.95 -7.39 -13.57
N GLY A 23 5.27 -7.50 -14.72
CA GLY A 23 5.89 -7.31 -16.03
C GLY A 23 6.47 -5.90 -16.23
N LEU A 24 5.76 -4.86 -15.77
CA LEU A 24 6.24 -3.48 -15.81
C LEU A 24 7.48 -3.28 -14.92
N CYS A 25 7.46 -3.80 -13.68
CA CYS A 25 8.60 -3.75 -12.78
C CYS A 25 9.82 -4.50 -13.32
N PHE A 26 9.61 -5.64 -14.00
CA PHE A 26 10.67 -6.42 -14.63
C PHE A 26 11.37 -5.63 -15.75
N LEU A 27 10.60 -4.98 -16.63
CA LEU A 27 11.16 -4.12 -17.67
C LEU A 27 11.90 -2.90 -17.09
N ALA A 28 11.35 -2.28 -16.05
CA ALA A 28 12.01 -1.16 -15.36
C ALA A 28 13.34 -1.59 -14.71
N ALA A 29 13.41 -2.80 -14.13
CA ALA A 29 14.63 -3.34 -13.56
C ALA A 29 15.73 -3.54 -14.62
N ILE A 30 15.38 -4.05 -15.82
CA ILE A 30 16.32 -4.15 -16.94
C ILE A 30 16.85 -2.76 -17.34
N TRP A 31 15.96 -1.77 -17.44
CA TRP A 31 16.36 -0.40 -17.77
C TRP A 31 17.33 0.19 -16.74
N HIS A 32 17.02 0.07 -15.45
CA HIS A 32 17.87 0.56 -14.37
C HIS A 32 19.22 -0.17 -14.28
N TRP A 33 19.28 -1.44 -14.69
CA TRP A 33 20.55 -2.17 -14.78
C TRP A 33 21.44 -1.64 -15.90
N VAL A 34 20.86 -1.34 -17.07
CA VAL A 34 21.62 -0.83 -18.23
C VAL A 34 22.09 0.60 -18.01
N TYR A 35 21.23 1.47 -17.47
CA TYR A 35 21.52 2.90 -17.26
C TYR A 35 21.83 3.21 -15.79
N TRP A 36 22.86 2.55 -15.26
CA TRP A 36 23.24 2.67 -13.85
C TRP A 36 24.05 3.96 -13.53
N ASP A 37 24.83 4.46 -14.49
CA ASP A 37 25.77 5.57 -14.29
C ASP A 37 25.08 6.93 -14.49
N LEU A 38 24.24 7.32 -13.52
CA LEU A 38 23.50 8.59 -13.52
C LEU A 38 24.16 9.60 -12.57
N GLU A 39 24.21 10.87 -12.99
CA GLU A 39 24.78 11.97 -12.20
C GLU A 39 24.14 12.10 -10.81
N ILE A 40 22.85 11.77 -10.66
CA ILE A 40 22.14 11.83 -9.38
C ILE A 40 22.75 10.91 -8.30
N PHE A 41 23.47 9.85 -8.70
CA PHE A 41 24.14 8.96 -7.76
C PHE A 41 25.53 9.44 -7.38
N CYS A 42 26.11 10.38 -8.11
CA CYS A 42 27.47 10.88 -7.94
C CYS A 42 27.48 12.22 -7.17
N ASP A 43 28.35 12.33 -6.18
CA ASP A 43 28.62 13.61 -5.53
C ASP A 43 29.47 14.49 -6.47
N GLU A 44 28.94 15.64 -6.87
CA GLU A 44 29.61 16.62 -7.75
C GLU A 44 31.01 17.00 -7.27
N ARG A 45 31.26 16.98 -5.95
CA ARG A 45 32.55 17.37 -5.36
C ARG A 45 33.61 16.29 -5.48
N THR A 46 33.21 15.02 -5.51
CA THR A 46 34.13 13.88 -5.43
C THR A 46 34.07 12.97 -6.66
N GLY A 47 33.04 13.10 -7.50
CA GLY A 47 32.77 12.23 -8.65
C GLY A 47 32.47 10.78 -8.25
N LYS A 48 32.16 10.51 -6.97
CA LYS A 48 31.94 9.17 -6.43
C LYS A 48 30.49 8.95 -6.05
N PRO A 49 30.01 7.69 -6.08
CA PRO A 49 28.68 7.37 -5.58
C PRO A 49 28.50 7.77 -4.11
N SER A 50 27.42 8.47 -3.79
CA SER A 50 27.08 8.83 -2.40
C SER A 50 25.57 8.89 -2.19
N LEU A 51 25.12 8.50 -0.99
CA LEU A 51 23.71 8.52 -0.59
C LEU A 51 23.55 9.13 0.80
N ASP A 52 22.70 10.14 0.91
CA ASP A 52 22.32 10.75 2.20
C ASP A 52 21.24 9.89 2.87
N LEU A 53 21.67 8.82 3.55
CA LEU A 53 20.77 7.84 4.18
C LEU A 53 19.80 8.45 5.20
N PRO A 54 20.21 9.39 6.09
CA PRO A 54 19.26 10.06 6.98
C PRO A 54 18.13 10.78 6.24
N LYS A 55 18.46 11.50 5.15
CA LYS A 55 17.43 12.17 4.33
C LYS A 55 16.53 11.15 3.61
N ILE A 56 17.11 10.11 3.03
CA ILE A 56 16.37 9.03 2.37
C ILE A 56 15.38 8.39 3.35
N PHE A 57 15.82 8.08 4.57
CA PHE A 57 14.95 7.55 5.62
C PHE A 57 13.79 8.49 5.92
N GLY A 58 14.05 9.79 6.09
CA GLY A 58 13.01 10.80 6.32
C GLY A 58 11.95 10.84 5.21
N ILE A 59 12.37 10.77 3.94
CA ILE A 59 11.46 10.73 2.79
C ILE A 59 10.56 9.49 2.85
N HIS A 60 11.13 8.30 3.06
CA HIS A 60 10.35 7.05 3.11
C HIS A 60 9.41 6.99 4.31
N LEU A 61 9.86 7.48 5.48
CA LEU A 61 9.04 7.51 6.70
C LEU A 61 7.85 8.47 6.53
N PHE A 62 8.06 9.64 5.94
CA PHE A 62 6.99 10.59 5.66
C PHE A 62 5.95 9.99 4.71
N LEU A 63 6.39 9.41 3.59
CA LEU A 63 5.49 8.76 2.63
C LEU A 63 4.72 7.60 3.25
N SER A 64 5.38 6.79 4.10
CA SER A 64 4.73 5.71 4.85
C SER A 64 3.68 6.25 5.82
N GLY A 65 3.93 7.38 6.47
CA GLY A 65 2.96 8.05 7.33
C GLY A 65 1.73 8.53 6.56
N VAL A 66 1.92 9.16 5.39
CA VAL A 66 0.83 9.59 4.51
C VAL A 66 0.01 8.39 4.02
N ALA A 67 0.68 7.31 3.61
CA ALA A 67 0.01 6.08 3.17
C ALA A 67 -0.81 5.43 4.29
N CYS A 68 -0.23 5.32 5.49
CA CYS A 68 -0.89 4.77 6.67
C CYS A 68 -2.13 5.58 7.04
N PHE A 69 -1.99 6.90 7.12
CA PHE A 69 -3.11 7.79 7.42
C PHE A 69 -4.23 7.67 6.39
N GLY A 70 -3.91 7.70 5.09
CA GLY A 70 -4.90 7.58 4.03
C GLY A 70 -5.63 6.23 4.04
N PHE A 71 -4.91 5.13 4.27
CA PHE A 71 -5.51 3.80 4.38
C PHE A 71 -6.51 3.74 5.55
N GLY A 72 -6.10 4.20 6.74
CA GLY A 72 -6.97 4.24 7.92
C GLY A 72 -8.17 5.15 7.72
N ALA A 73 -7.96 6.40 7.30
CA ALA A 73 -8.98 7.43 7.23
C ALA A 73 -10.04 7.20 6.14
N PHE A 74 -9.69 6.55 5.04
CA PHE A 74 -10.58 6.40 3.87
C PHE A 74 -10.98 4.95 3.56
N HIS A 75 -10.00 4.03 3.51
CA HIS A 75 -10.27 2.65 3.12
C HIS A 75 -10.99 1.88 4.23
N VAL A 76 -10.44 1.93 5.46
CA VAL A 76 -10.97 1.20 6.62
C VAL A 76 -12.28 1.78 7.12
N THR A 77 -12.39 3.12 7.20
CA THR A 77 -13.64 3.79 7.61
C THR A 77 -14.78 3.64 6.62
N GLY A 78 -14.52 3.14 5.41
CA GLY A 78 -15.51 3.08 4.33
C GLY A 78 -15.90 4.46 3.77
N LEU A 79 -15.27 5.56 4.20
CA LEU A 79 -15.56 6.92 3.70
C LEU A 79 -15.28 7.04 2.20
N TYR A 80 -14.21 6.40 1.73
CA TYR A 80 -13.87 6.32 0.31
C TYR A 80 -13.20 4.97 -0.01
N GLY A 81 -13.75 3.90 0.55
CA GLY A 81 -13.30 2.53 0.35
C GLY A 81 -14.36 1.51 0.77
N PRO A 82 -14.08 0.21 0.61
CA PRO A 82 -15.06 -0.83 0.89
C PRO A 82 -15.24 -1.11 2.40
N GLY A 83 -14.37 -0.60 3.27
CA GLY A 83 -14.26 -1.07 4.64
C GLY A 83 -13.44 -2.36 4.73
N ILE A 84 -13.59 -3.10 5.83
CA ILE A 84 -12.84 -4.33 6.10
C ILE A 84 -13.78 -5.46 6.53
N TRP A 85 -13.26 -6.69 6.58
CA TRP A 85 -14.00 -7.84 7.08
C TRP A 85 -14.24 -7.74 8.59
N VAL A 86 -15.47 -7.98 9.04
CA VAL A 86 -15.86 -8.08 10.45
C VAL A 86 -16.83 -9.24 10.62
N SER A 87 -16.85 -9.85 11.81
CA SER A 87 -17.72 -10.98 12.15
C SER A 87 -18.27 -10.85 13.56
N ASP A 88 -19.34 -11.59 13.85
CA ASP A 88 -19.73 -11.87 15.23
C ASP A 88 -18.68 -12.77 15.93
N PRO A 89 -18.68 -12.81 17.28
CA PRO A 89 -17.71 -13.59 18.05
C PRO A 89 -17.69 -15.09 17.77
N TYR A 90 -18.75 -15.65 17.17
CA TYR A 90 -18.85 -17.07 16.84
C TYR A 90 -18.53 -17.36 15.37
N GLY A 91 -18.19 -16.36 14.56
CA GLY A 91 -17.77 -16.57 13.17
C GLY A 91 -18.91 -16.93 12.21
N LEU A 92 -20.17 -16.65 12.55
CA LEU A 92 -21.34 -17.13 11.83
C LEU A 92 -21.89 -16.12 10.81
N THR A 93 -21.59 -14.84 10.97
CA THR A 93 -22.23 -13.72 10.26
C THR A 93 -21.21 -12.73 9.68
N GLY A 94 -20.03 -13.23 9.32
CA GLY A 94 -18.95 -12.44 8.74
C GLY A 94 -19.33 -11.74 7.42
N LYS A 95 -18.93 -10.47 7.29
CA LYS A 95 -19.12 -9.65 6.09
C LYS A 95 -18.15 -8.47 6.06
N VAL A 96 -17.99 -7.86 4.89
CA VAL A 96 -17.27 -6.58 4.77
C VAL A 96 -18.16 -5.43 5.27
N GLN A 97 -17.60 -4.53 6.10
CA GLN A 97 -18.28 -3.33 6.58
C GLN A 97 -17.32 -2.17 6.88
N PRO A 98 -17.81 -0.92 6.83
CA PRO A 98 -17.11 0.25 7.36
C PRO A 98 -16.81 0.12 8.88
N VAL A 99 -15.67 0.63 9.35
CA VAL A 99 -15.29 0.61 10.77
C VAL A 99 -14.98 2.02 11.28
N SER A 100 -15.67 2.45 12.34
CA SER A 100 -15.36 3.71 13.03
C SER A 100 -14.18 3.52 14.01
N PRO A 101 -13.27 4.49 14.13
CA PRO A 101 -12.19 4.41 15.10
C PRO A 101 -12.71 4.55 16.53
N SER A 102 -12.11 3.81 17.47
CA SER A 102 -12.19 4.11 18.89
C SER A 102 -10.94 4.87 19.34
N TRP A 103 -11.14 5.87 20.19
CA TRP A 103 -10.08 6.69 20.79
C TRP A 103 -9.90 6.45 22.29
N GLY A 104 -10.71 5.56 22.87
CA GLY A 104 -10.59 5.14 24.27
C GLY A 104 -9.60 3.98 24.45
N ALA A 105 -9.52 3.44 25.66
CA ALA A 105 -8.64 2.31 25.96
C ALA A 105 -9.05 1.03 25.22
N GLU A 106 -10.33 0.91 24.84
CA GLU A 106 -10.86 -0.16 24.01
C GLU A 106 -10.24 -0.19 22.60
N GLY A 107 -9.62 0.89 22.13
CA GLY A 107 -8.83 0.88 20.88
C GLY A 107 -7.58 -0.01 20.95
N PHE A 108 -7.20 -0.47 22.15
CA PHE A 108 -6.12 -1.44 22.36
C PHE A 108 -6.64 -2.87 22.62
N ASP A 109 -7.96 -3.09 22.60
CA ASP A 109 -8.53 -4.44 22.61
C ASP A 109 -8.10 -5.16 21.32
N PRO A 110 -7.52 -6.37 21.40
CA PRO A 110 -7.16 -7.14 20.20
C PRO A 110 -8.37 -7.64 19.39
N PHE A 111 -9.62 -7.42 19.83
CA PHE A 111 -10.85 -7.85 19.17
C PHE A 111 -11.84 -6.72 18.89
#